data_AF-A0A0J6BG03-F1
#
_entry.id   AF-A0A0J6BG03-F1
#
_cell.length_a   1.000
_cell.length_b   1.000
_cell.length_c   1.000
_cell.angle_alpha   90.00
_cell.angle_beta   90.00
_cell.angle_gamma   90.00
#
_symmetry.space_group_name_H-M   'P 1'
#
loop_
_entity.id
_entity.type
_entity.pdbx_description
1 polymer ?
#
loop_
_entity_poly.entity_id
_entity_poly.type
_entity_poly.pdbx_seq_one_letter_code
_entity_poly.pdbx_strand_id
1 'polypeptide(L)'
;MRARGEAWLEVRNLQGGKVFVGTLRNGEERILPLGDGLRVRSGRADLLEVSLAGDPPTLLGTVWDLGWRSFPPPEEQPPGSF
;
A
#
# COMPACT_ATOMS: atom_id res chain seq x y z
N MET A 1 -2.92 4.81 2.81
CA MET A 1 -2.00 5.20 1.73
C MET A 1 -2.33 6.60 1.31
N ARG A 2 -1.36 7.50 1.21
CA ARG A 2 -1.61 8.91 0.89
C ARG A 2 -0.73 9.35 -0.28
N ALA A 3 -1.28 10.17 -1.17
CA ALA A 3 -0.53 10.71 -2.29
C ALA A 3 0.01 12.12 -2.01
N ARG A 4 1.26 12.37 -2.37
CA ARG A 4 1.93 13.69 -2.34
C ARG A 4 1.88 14.42 -3.70
N GLY A 5 1.24 13.81 -4.69
CA GLY A 5 1.14 14.28 -6.06
C GLY A 5 0.16 13.39 -6.84
N GLU A 6 0.09 13.56 -8.16
CA GLU A 6 -0.72 12.66 -8.98
C GLU A 6 0.03 11.35 -9.22
N ALA A 7 -0.57 10.23 -8.78
CA ALA A 7 0.02 8.91 -8.93
C ALA A 7 -1.06 7.87 -9.22
N TRP A 8 -0.88 7.12 -10.30
CA TRP A 8 -1.67 5.90 -10.54
C TRP A 8 -1.31 4.84 -9.50
N LEU A 9 -2.31 4.15 -8.97
CA LEU A 9 -2.22 3.13 -7.94
C LEU A 9 -3.05 1.91 -8.34
N GLU A 10 -2.41 0.76 -8.32
CA GLU A 10 -3.06 -0.54 -8.42
C GLU A 10 -2.72 -1.40 -7.21
N VAL A 11 -3.78 -1.97 -6.64
CA VAL A 11 -3.70 -2.87 -5.49
C VAL A 11 -4.42 -4.17 -5.82
N ARG A 12 -3.72 -5.26 -5.55
CA ARG A 12 -4.23 -6.63 -5.66
C ARG A 12 -4.04 -7.35 -4.34
N ASN A 13 -4.81 -8.39 -4.08
CA ASN A 13 -4.49 -9.33 -3.01
C ASN A 13 -3.28 -10.19 -3.43
N LEU A 14 -2.74 -10.98 -2.49
CA LEU A 14 -1.60 -11.86 -2.80
C LEU A 14 -1.93 -12.89 -3.90
N GLN A 15 -3.17 -13.36 -3.98
CA GLN A 15 -3.65 -14.26 -5.03
C GLN A 15 -3.80 -13.60 -6.42
N GLY A 16 -3.64 -12.27 -6.52
CA GLY A 16 -3.72 -11.53 -7.79
C GLY A 16 -5.11 -10.97 -8.13
N GLY A 17 -6.09 -11.16 -7.24
CA GLY A 17 -7.41 -10.53 -7.34
C GLY A 17 -7.32 -9.02 -7.18
N LYS A 18 -8.00 -8.27 -8.06
CA LYS A 18 -8.02 -6.81 -8.06
C LYS A 18 -8.79 -6.28 -6.86
N VAL A 19 -8.13 -5.49 -6.02
CA VAL A 19 -8.74 -4.84 -4.84
C VAL A 19 -9.06 -3.38 -5.14
N PHE A 20 -8.12 -2.67 -5.77
CA PHE A 20 -8.29 -1.26 -6.13
C PHE A 20 -7.47 -0.92 -7.36
N VAL A 21 -8.02 -0.09 -8.25
CA VAL A 21 -7.28 0.55 -9.34
C VAL A 21 -7.82 1.96 -9.49
N GLY A 22 -6.93 2.95 -9.48
CA GLY A 22 -7.30 4.34 -9.68
C GLY A 22 -6.09 5.27 -9.66
N THR A 23 -6.33 6.55 -9.88
CA THR A 23 -5.32 7.59 -9.73
C THR A 23 -5.63 8.36 -8.46
N LEU A 24 -4.64 8.48 -7.57
CA LEU A 24 -4.72 9.36 -6.41
C LEU A 24 -4.15 10.72 -6.77
N ARG A 25 -4.82 11.78 -6.34
CA ARG A 25 -4.35 13.17 -6.48
C ARG A 25 -3.64 13.63 -5.22
N ASN A 26 -2.92 14.75 -5.32
CA ASN A 26 -2.20 15.31 -4.18
C ASN A 26 -3.12 15.50 -2.96
N GLY A 27 -2.71 14.95 -1.83
CA GLY A 27 -3.45 15.00 -0.57
C GLY A 27 -4.52 13.93 -0.42
N GLU A 28 -4.89 13.21 -1.48
CA GLU A 28 -5.86 12.12 -1.38
C GLU A 28 -5.29 10.94 -0.60
N GLU A 29 -6.16 10.34 0.21
CA GLU A 29 -5.86 9.18 1.01
C GLU A 29 -6.79 8.02 0.66
N ARG A 30 -6.22 6.83 0.60
CA ARG A 30 -6.93 5.57 0.45
C ARG A 30 -6.55 4.61 1.57
N ILE A 31 -7.56 4.21 2.33
CA ILE A 31 -7.46 3.15 3.33
C ILE A 31 -7.97 1.87 2.68
N LEU A 32 -7.15 0.81 2.76
CA LEU A 32 -7.46 -0.50 2.19
C LEU A 32 -7.25 -1.55 3.29
N PRO A 33 -8.20 -2.48 3.47
CA PRO A 33 -8.02 -3.57 4.43
C PRO A 33 -6.88 -4.47 3.97
N LEU A 34 -5.94 -4.77 4.87
CA LEU A 34 -4.77 -5.59 4.54
C LEU A 34 -5.17 -7.06 4.27
N GLY A 35 -6.16 -7.57 5.02
CA GLY A 35 -6.70 -8.93 4.85
C GLY A 35 -5.60 -9.98 4.84
N ASP A 36 -5.65 -10.88 3.85
CA ASP A 36 -4.63 -11.92 3.59
C ASP A 36 -3.32 -11.37 2.97
N GLY A 37 -3.12 -10.05 2.99
CA GLY A 37 -2.01 -9.35 2.38
C GLY A 37 -2.34 -8.74 1.02
N LEU A 38 -1.58 -7.72 0.66
CA LEU A 38 -1.76 -6.92 -0.54
C LEU A 38 -0.46 -6.80 -1.34
N ARG A 39 -0.60 -6.68 -2.65
CA ARG A 39 0.45 -6.23 -3.55
C ARG A 39 0.05 -4.91 -4.18
N VAL A 40 0.97 -3.97 -4.15
CA VAL A 40 0.73 -2.59 -4.54
C VAL A 40 1.73 -2.22 -5.62
N ARG A 41 1.26 -1.53 -6.66
CA ARG A 41 2.09 -0.99 -7.73
C ARG A 41 1.64 0.42 -8.02
N SER A 42 2.60 1.26 -8.40
CA SER A 42 2.33 2.63 -8.82
C SER A 42 3.23 3.04 -9.98
N GLY A 43 2.77 4.01 -10.77
CA GLY A 43 3.59 4.65 -11.79
C GLY A 43 4.53 5.72 -11.22
N ARG A 44 4.30 6.16 -9.98
CA ARG A 44 5.09 7.18 -9.26
C ARG A 44 5.17 6.81 -7.78
N ALA A 45 5.90 5.74 -7.47
CA ALA A 45 6.01 5.23 -6.10
C ALA A 45 6.66 6.24 -5.14
N ASP A 46 7.50 7.16 -5.65
CA ASP A 46 8.07 8.29 -4.91
C ASP A 46 7.03 9.32 -4.43
N LEU A 47 5.84 9.32 -5.03
CA LEU A 47 4.73 10.22 -4.67
C LEU A 47 3.71 9.56 -3.75
N LEU A 48 3.88 8.29 -3.37
CA LEU A 48 2.95 7.57 -2.53
C LEU A 48 3.57 7.25 -1.18
N GLU A 49 2.87 7.64 -0.13
CA GLU A 49 3.14 7.22 1.24
C GLU A 49 2.27 6.03 1.62
N VAL A 50 2.90 5.03 2.23
CA VAL A 50 2.26 3.86 2.80
C VAL A 50 2.55 3.83 4.29
N SER A 51 1.52 3.52 5.07
CA SER A 51 1.61 3.27 6.50
C SER A 51 0.77 2.04 6.78
N LEU A 52 1.34 1.11 7.53
CA LEU A 52 0.61 0.01 8.16
C LEU A 52 0.17 0.48 9.54
N ALA A 53 -0.91 -0.09 10.08
CA ALA A 53 -1.48 0.37 11.34
C ALA A 53 -0.41 0.38 12.45
N GLY A 54 -0.15 1.56 13.01
CA GLY A 54 0.85 1.77 14.07
C GLY A 54 2.24 2.17 13.57
N ASP A 55 2.54 2.00 12.28
CA ASP A 55 3.85 2.34 11.71
C ASP A 55 3.86 3.76 11.11
N PRO A 56 4.99 4.49 11.22
CA PRO A 56 5.14 5.78 10.55
C PRO A 56 5.02 5.63 9.03
N PRO A 57 4.46 6.64 8.32
CA PRO A 57 4.40 6.63 6.88
C PRO A 57 5.79 6.55 6.24
N THR A 58 5.93 5.68 5.25
CA THR A 58 7.13 5.53 4.42
C THR A 58 6.78 5.67 2.95
N LEU A 59 7.73 6.08 2.11
CA LEU A 59 7.49 6.10 0.67
C LEU A 59 7.33 4.66 0.15
N LEU A 60 6.40 4.48 -0.80
CA LEU A 60 6.16 3.20 -1.46
C LEU A 60 7.41 2.74 -2.21
N GLY A 61 8.22 3.67 -2.70
CA GLY A 61 9.49 3.41 -3.34
C GLY A 61 10.12 4.68 -3.89
N THR A 62 11.12 4.50 -4.72
CA THR A 62 11.73 5.55 -5.54
C THR A 62 10.92 5.77 -6.82
N VAL A 63 11.29 6.80 -7.62
CA VAL A 63 10.61 7.09 -8.89
C VAL A 63 10.75 5.97 -9.93
N TRP A 64 11.77 5.12 -9.78
CA TRP A 64 12.05 4.00 -10.67
C TRP A 64 11.39 2.69 -10.23
N ASP A 65 10.77 2.66 -9.05
CA ASP A 65 10.14 1.46 -8.51
C ASP A 65 8.73 1.26 -9.11
N LEU A 66 8.71 0.69 -10.31
CA LEU A 66 7.50 0.30 -11.05
C LEU A 66 7.04 -1.14 -10.74
N GLY A 67 7.76 -1.82 -9.84
CA GLY A 67 7.49 -3.18 -9.43
C GLY A 67 6.29 -3.31 -8.48
N TRP A 68 5.91 -4.56 -8.21
CA TRP A 68 4.94 -4.86 -7.16
C TRP A 68 5.65 -4.88 -5.81
N ARG A 69 5.16 -4.08 -4.86
CA ARG A 69 5.56 -4.16 -3.46
C ARG A 69 4.51 -4.95 -2.68
N SER A 70 4.95 -5.99 -1.99
CA SER A 70 4.08 -6.85 -1.19
C SER A 70 4.03 -6.36 0.25
N PHE A 71 2.83 -6.39 0.82
CA PHE A 71 2.56 -6.19 2.23
C PHE A 71 1.90 -7.48 2.73
N PRO A 72 2.57 -8.25 3.60
CA PRO A 72 2.02 -9.49 4.13
C PRO A 72 0.75 -9.23 4.95
N PRO A 73 -0.06 -10.26 5.23
CA PRO A 73 -1.12 -10.13 6.23
C PRO A 73 -0.53 -9.61 7.55
N PRO A 74 -1.32 -8.88 8.35
CA PRO A 74 -0.86 -8.50 9.67
C PRO A 74 -0.51 -9.79 10.42
N GLU A 75 0.66 -9.84 11.05
CA GLU A 75 0.94 -10.94 11.97
C GLU A 75 -0.20 -10.97 12.97
N GLU A 76 -0.97 -12.06 12.95
CA GLU A 76 -1.98 -12.34 13.95
C GLU A 76 -1.20 -12.49 15.26
N GLN A 77 -1.01 -11.40 15.98
CA GLN A 77 -0.34 -11.39 17.27
C GLN A 77 -1.10 -12.41 18.12
N PRO A 78 -0.49 -13.57 18.46
CA PRO A 78 -1.25 -14.64 19.10
C PRO A 78 -1.83 -14.09 20.41
N PRO A 79 -3.12 -14.32 20.70
CA PRO A 79 -3.74 -13.83 21.91
C PRO A 79 -3.12 -14.56 23.11
N GLY A 80 -2.16 -13.92 23.78
CA GLY A 80 -1.57 -14.43 25.02
C GLY A 80 -0.04 -14.34 25.05
N SER A 81 0.48 -13.17 25.36
CA SER A 81 1.79 -13.03 25.98
C SER A 81 1.72 -11.88 26.98
N PHE A 82 1.26 -12.21 28.20
CA PHE A 82 1.38 -11.43 29.42
C PHE A 82 1.84 -12.37 30.53
#